data_AF-A0A7S2ENH1-F1
#
_entry.id   AF-A0A7S2ENH1-F1
#
_cell.length_a   1.000
_cell.length_b   1.000
_cell.length_c   1.000
_cell.angle_alpha   90.00
_cell.angle_beta   90.00
_cell.angle_gamma   90.00
#
_symmetry.space_group_name_H-M   'P 1'
#
loop_
_entity.id
_entity.type
_entity.pdbx_description
1 polymer ?
#
loop_
_entity_poly.entity_id
_entity_poly.type
_entity_poly.pdbx_seq_one_letter_code
_entity_poly.pdbx_strand_id
1 'polypeptide(L)'
;LVKDPSDPKKVFAGLRRGSHGAGSLALPGGHLEMNETWESCASREVEEEMGIAVRDVKFGHVTNDPMISEGKHYVTIFMTAEFADPGALPWNREPHKCEGWSSYSWGELERIGLDYKGGEGGVQLFGPLKHL
;
A
#
# COMPACT_ATOMS: atom_id res chain seq x y z
N LEU A 1 -5.17 3.08 0.09
CA LEU A 1 -4.73 4.49 0.08
C LEU A 1 -5.12 5.16 1.38
N VAL A 2 -4.33 4.93 2.43
CA VAL A 2 -4.55 5.55 3.75
C VAL A 2 -3.91 6.93 3.75
N LYS A 3 -4.72 7.99 3.91
CA LYS A 3 -4.23 9.38 3.90
C LYS A 3 -3.50 9.72 5.20
N ASP A 4 -2.45 10.52 5.09
CA ASP A 4 -1.76 11.08 6.26
C ASP A 4 -2.64 12.15 6.93
N PRO A 5 -2.94 12.04 8.24
CA PRO A 5 -3.70 13.07 8.97
C PRO A 5 -3.04 14.44 8.99
N SER A 6 -1.72 14.51 8.91
CA SER A 6 -0.93 15.74 8.92
C SER A 6 -0.80 16.39 7.53
N ASP A 7 -0.92 15.61 6.46
CA ASP A 7 -0.96 16.07 5.07
C ASP A 7 -1.85 15.16 4.21
N PRO A 8 -3.15 15.48 4.04
CA PRO A 8 -4.10 14.63 3.33
C PRO A 8 -3.78 14.39 1.84
N LYS A 9 -2.79 15.08 1.28
CA LYS A 9 -2.29 14.85 -0.09
C LYS A 9 -1.27 13.71 -0.15
N LYS A 10 -0.81 13.23 0.99
CA LYS A 10 0.10 12.09 1.13
C LYS A 10 -0.63 10.82 1.53
N VAL A 11 -0.06 9.69 1.14
CA VAL A 11 -0.56 8.35 1.49
C VAL A 11 0.54 7.50 2.09
N PHE A 12 0.18 6.60 3.01
CA PHE A 12 1.13 5.65 3.58
C PHE A 12 1.51 4.55 2.60
N ALA A 13 2.80 4.27 2.53
CA ALA A 13 3.39 3.10 1.90
C ALA A 13 4.53 2.55 2.77
N GLY A 14 4.82 1.27 2.61
CA GLY A 14 5.82 0.56 3.39
C GLY A 14 6.76 -0.26 2.50
N LEU A 15 8.02 -0.35 2.91
CA LEU A 15 9.03 -1.10 2.18
C LEU A 15 8.88 -2.60 2.50
N ARG A 16 8.58 -3.41 1.48
CA ARG A 16 8.33 -4.85 1.63
C ARG A 16 9.59 -5.61 1.98
N ARG A 17 9.42 -6.62 2.85
CA ARG A 17 10.38 -7.67 3.20
C ARG A 17 9.86 -9.05 2.75
N GLY A 18 10.79 -9.99 2.53
CA GLY A 18 10.49 -11.36 2.12
C GLY A 18 10.71 -11.64 0.63
N SER A 19 10.49 -12.89 0.19
CA SER A 19 10.87 -13.36 -1.15
C SER A 19 10.12 -12.69 -2.31
N HIS A 20 9.00 -12.02 -2.07
CA HIS A 20 8.15 -11.43 -3.10
C HIS A 20 8.09 -9.90 -3.01
N GLY A 21 8.76 -9.24 -3.95
CA GLY A 21 8.84 -7.78 -3.99
C GLY A 21 9.69 -7.18 -2.87
N ALA A 22 10.65 -7.91 -2.27
CA ALA A 22 11.59 -7.32 -1.31
C ALA A 22 12.25 -6.06 -1.89
N GLY A 23 12.33 -5.01 -1.09
CA GLY A 23 12.90 -3.73 -1.51
C GLY A 23 11.97 -2.87 -2.38
N SER A 24 10.70 -3.25 -2.53
CA SER A 24 9.69 -2.42 -3.18
C SER A 24 8.72 -1.77 -2.18
N LEU A 25 8.28 -0.55 -2.46
CA LEU A 25 7.25 0.15 -1.73
C LEU A 25 5.87 -0.38 -2.11
N ALA A 26 5.06 -0.73 -1.12
CA ALA A 26 3.68 -1.15 -1.30
C ALA A 26 2.74 -0.36 -0.39
N LEU A 27 1.48 -0.25 -0.80
CA LEU A 27 0.41 0.22 0.08
C LEU A 27 0.10 -0.87 1.12
N PRO A 28 -0.49 -0.50 2.27
CA PRO A 28 -1.10 -1.50 3.15
C PRO A 28 -2.24 -2.21 2.43
N GLY A 29 -2.37 -3.52 2.68
CA GLY A 29 -3.40 -4.34 2.07
C GLY A 29 -2.98 -5.79 1.82
N GLY A 30 -3.98 -6.65 1.64
CA GLY A 30 -3.80 -8.07 1.42
C GLY A 30 -4.93 -8.70 0.61
N HIS A 31 -5.18 -9.98 0.84
CA HIS A 31 -6.16 -10.75 0.09
C HIS A 31 -7.58 -10.45 0.60
N LEU A 32 -8.52 -10.31 -0.33
CA LEU A 32 -9.94 -10.29 -0.01
C LEU A 32 -10.38 -11.67 0.49
N GLU A 33 -10.94 -11.74 1.68
CA GLU A 33 -11.45 -12.99 2.23
C GLU A 33 -12.83 -13.35 1.66
N MET A 34 -13.21 -14.63 1.80
CA MET A 34 -14.49 -15.11 1.29
C MET A 34 -15.65 -14.40 2.01
N ASN A 35 -16.57 -13.83 1.23
CA ASN A 35 -17.73 -13.05 1.68
C ASN A 35 -17.40 -11.72 2.38
N GLU A 36 -16.16 -11.25 2.28
CA GLU A 36 -15.75 -9.96 2.82
C GLU A 36 -16.13 -8.81 1.86
N THR A 37 -16.56 -7.67 2.40
CA THR A 37 -16.71 -6.44 1.60
C THR A 37 -15.36 -5.79 1.37
N TRP A 38 -15.24 -4.95 0.35
CA TRP A 38 -13.99 -4.27 0.04
C TRP A 38 -13.58 -3.31 1.17
N GLU A 39 -14.56 -2.65 1.78
CA GLU A 39 -14.35 -1.76 2.92
C GLU A 39 -13.87 -2.51 4.16
N SER A 40 -14.44 -3.68 4.45
CA SER A 40 -14.02 -4.52 5.57
C SER A 40 -12.60 -5.04 5.36
N CYS A 41 -12.28 -5.53 4.16
CA CYS A 41 -10.93 -5.97 3.80
C CYS A 41 -9.91 -4.85 3.99
N ALA A 42 -10.17 -3.68 3.43
CA ALA A 42 -9.27 -2.53 3.57
C ALA A 42 -9.08 -2.09 5.02
N SER A 43 -10.13 -2.17 5.85
CA SER A 43 -10.05 -1.79 7.26
C SER A 43 -9.26 -2.81 8.07
N ARG A 44 -9.55 -4.11 7.86
CA ARG A 44 -8.88 -5.24 8.52
C ARG A 44 -7.39 -5.23 8.23
N GLU A 45 -7.00 -5.16 6.96
CA GLU A 45 -5.58 -5.20 6.56
C GLU A 45 -4.80 -4.00 7.12
N VAL A 46 -5.39 -2.79 7.11
CA VAL A 46 -4.73 -1.62 7.72
C VAL A 46 -4.57 -1.80 9.23
N GLU A 47 -5.55 -2.36 9.92
CA GLU A 47 -5.42 -2.66 11.36
C GLU A 47 -4.37 -3.76 11.63
N GLU A 48 -4.36 -4.83 10.83
CA GLU A 48 -3.42 -5.95 10.96
C GLU A 48 -1.98 -5.51 10.72
N GLU A 49 -1.73 -4.69 9.70
CA GLU A 49 -0.38 -4.31 9.26
C GLU A 49 0.15 -3.01 9.91
N MET A 50 -0.72 -2.03 10.14
CA MET A 50 -0.37 -0.70 10.65
C MET A 50 -0.85 -0.45 12.09
N GLY A 51 -1.74 -1.28 12.64
CA GLY A 51 -2.34 -1.04 13.96
C GLY A 51 -3.23 0.21 14.01
N ILE A 52 -3.78 0.63 12.86
CA ILE A 52 -4.59 1.85 12.72
C ILE A 52 -6.03 1.49 12.42
N ALA A 53 -6.96 2.06 13.18
CA ALA A 53 -8.37 2.09 12.82
C ALA A 53 -8.62 3.20 11.79
N VAL A 54 -9.40 2.90 10.76
CA VAL A 54 -9.73 3.83 9.67
C VAL A 54 -11.22 4.13 9.57
N ARG A 55 -11.55 5.25 8.92
CA ARG A 55 -12.91 5.69 8.59
C ARG A 55 -12.98 6.19 7.15
N ASP A 56 -14.19 6.51 6.70
CA ASP A 56 -14.45 7.03 5.35
C ASP A 56 -13.88 6.14 4.24
N VAL A 57 -13.97 4.82 4.44
CA VAL A 57 -13.44 3.84 3.49
C VAL A 57 -14.29 3.85 2.22
N LYS A 58 -13.66 4.19 1.09
CA LYS A 58 -14.36 4.41 -0.20
C LYS A 58 -13.57 3.81 -1.34
N PHE A 59 -14.29 3.27 -2.33
CA PHE A 59 -13.69 2.83 -3.58
C PHE A 59 -12.89 3.97 -4.24
N GLY A 60 -11.67 3.66 -4.67
CA GLY A 60 -10.80 4.59 -5.40
C GLY A 60 -10.57 4.15 -6.83
N HIS A 61 -10.05 2.94 -7.02
CA HIS A 61 -9.66 2.44 -8.34
C HIS A 61 -9.60 0.91 -8.38
N VAL A 62 -9.44 0.33 -9.58
CA VAL A 62 -9.18 -1.09 -9.76
C VAL A 62 -8.18 -1.30 -10.89
N THR A 63 -7.23 -2.20 -10.70
CA THR A 63 -6.22 -2.56 -11.70
C THR A 63 -6.25 -4.06 -12.00
N ASN A 64 -5.68 -4.40 -13.15
CA ASN A 64 -5.44 -5.76 -13.56
C ASN A 64 -3.93 -5.93 -13.74
N ASP A 65 -3.31 -6.76 -12.89
CA ASP A 65 -1.86 -6.79 -12.69
C ASP A 65 -1.27 -8.19 -12.99
N PRO A 66 -1.02 -8.51 -14.27
CA PRO A 66 -0.27 -9.71 -14.64
C PRO A 66 1.21 -9.58 -14.24
N MET A 67 1.68 -10.47 -13.37
CA MET A 67 3.06 -10.53 -12.90
C MET A 67 3.75 -11.78 -13.47
N ILE A 68 4.00 -11.76 -14.78
CA ILE A 68 4.44 -12.92 -15.57
C ILE A 68 5.71 -13.56 -15.00
N SER A 69 6.71 -12.76 -14.63
CA SER A 69 7.98 -13.24 -14.04
C SER A 69 7.80 -13.92 -12.69
N GLU A 70 6.71 -13.62 -11.99
CA GLU A 70 6.40 -14.10 -10.65
C GLU A 70 5.36 -15.22 -10.67
N GLY A 71 4.82 -15.56 -11.85
CA GLY A 71 3.78 -16.59 -12.01
C GLY A 71 2.46 -16.23 -11.32
N LYS A 72 2.18 -14.93 -11.14
CA LYS A 72 0.98 -14.44 -10.45
C LYS A 72 0.20 -13.47 -11.31
N HIS A 73 -1.08 -13.33 -10.99
CA HIS A 73 -1.96 -12.37 -11.61
C HIS A 73 -2.97 -11.92 -10.57
N TYR A 74 -2.95 -10.62 -10.24
CA TYR A 74 -3.88 -10.01 -9.30
C TYR A 74 -4.85 -9.09 -10.02
N VAL A 75 -6.07 -9.03 -9.51
CA VAL A 75 -6.95 -7.87 -9.66
C VAL A 75 -6.88 -7.14 -8.32
N THR A 76 -6.42 -5.90 -8.33
CA THR A 76 -6.25 -5.11 -7.10
C THR A 76 -7.30 -4.01 -7.03
N ILE A 77 -8.10 -4.03 -5.98
CA ILE A 77 -9.11 -3.02 -5.69
C ILE A 77 -8.51 -2.04 -4.70
N PHE A 78 -8.37 -0.79 -5.11
CA PHE A 78 -7.84 0.27 -4.26
C PHE A 78 -8.97 0.95 -3.51
N MET A 79 -8.91 0.86 -2.19
CA MET A 79 -9.75 1.63 -1.29
C MET A 79 -8.99 2.84 -0.76
N THR A 80 -9.69 3.95 -0.57
CA THR A 80 -9.19 5.15 0.13
C THR A 80 -9.73 5.17 1.54
N ALA A 81 -8.95 5.68 2.50
CA ALA A 81 -9.38 5.74 3.90
C ALA A 81 -8.66 6.88 4.64
N GLU A 82 -9.26 7.32 5.75
CA GLU A 82 -8.70 8.30 6.69
C GLU A 82 -8.50 7.65 8.05
N PHE A 83 -7.55 8.14 8.84
CA PHE A 83 -7.43 7.68 10.23
C PHE A 83 -8.70 8.01 11.00
N ALA A 84 -9.20 7.05 11.78
CA ALA A 84 -10.31 7.29 12.70
C ALA A 84 -9.88 8.26 13.81
N ASP A 85 -8.67 8.08 14.35
CA ASP A 85 -8.00 8.99 15.28
C ASP A 85 -6.84 9.74 14.56
N PRO A 86 -6.98 11.05 14.28
CA PRO A 86 -5.90 11.84 13.67
C PRO A 86 -4.61 11.91 14.48
N GLY A 87 -4.64 11.62 15.79
CA GLY A 87 -3.47 11.59 16.67
C GLY A 87 -2.74 10.24 16.70
N ALA A 88 -3.30 9.19 16.09
CA ALA A 88 -2.67 7.87 16.06
C ALA A 88 -1.48 7.83 15.10
N LEU A 89 -0.50 6.98 15.40
CA LEU A 89 0.70 6.77 14.59
C LEU A 89 0.77 5.30 14.16
N PRO A 90 1.13 5.01 12.90
CA PRO A 90 1.22 3.65 12.42
C PRO A 90 2.33 2.88 13.14
N TRP A 91 2.04 1.64 13.50
CA TRP A 91 2.97 0.70 14.09
C TRP A 91 3.23 -0.43 13.10
N ASN A 92 4.49 -0.83 12.89
CA ASN A 92 4.83 -1.98 12.06
C ASN A 92 4.48 -3.29 12.78
N ARG A 93 3.26 -3.79 12.56
CA ARG A 93 2.73 -4.99 13.23
C ARG A 93 3.32 -6.28 12.65
N GLU A 94 3.82 -6.24 11.42
CA GLU A 94 4.39 -7.38 10.72
C GLU A 94 5.84 -7.10 10.25
N PRO A 95 6.81 -6.97 11.18
CA PRO A 95 8.18 -6.55 10.86
C PRO A 95 8.97 -7.54 9.99
N HIS A 96 8.42 -8.74 9.77
CA HIS A 96 8.95 -9.75 8.86
C HIS A 96 8.48 -9.58 7.41
N LYS A 97 7.40 -8.81 7.18
CA LYS A 97 6.84 -8.49 5.86
C LYS A 97 7.04 -7.04 5.43
N CYS A 98 7.26 -6.13 6.37
CA CYS A 98 7.41 -4.70 6.11
C CYS A 98 8.54 -4.10 6.98
N GLU A 99 9.28 -3.11 6.47
CA GLU A 99 10.28 -2.37 7.26
C GLU A 99 9.64 -1.29 8.15
N GLY A 100 8.46 -0.81 7.77
CA GLY A 100 7.75 0.26 8.44
C GLY A 100 6.96 1.12 7.46
N TRP A 101 6.23 2.09 8.01
CA TRP A 101 5.28 2.91 7.27
C TRP A 101 5.74 4.36 7.20
N SER A 102 5.67 4.96 6.01
CA SER A 102 5.95 6.38 5.80
C SER A 102 4.94 6.96 4.81
N SER A 103 4.65 8.25 4.95
CA SER A 103 3.73 8.98 4.09
C SER A 103 4.47 9.57 2.89
N TYR A 104 3.94 9.39 1.68
CA TYR A 104 4.52 9.91 0.45
C TYR A 104 3.48 10.73 -0.32
N SER A 105 3.91 11.84 -0.89
CA SER A 105 3.14 12.55 -1.90
C SER A 105 3.14 11.78 -3.22
N TRP A 106 2.15 12.03 -4.06
CA TRP A 106 2.07 11.44 -5.40
C TRP A 106 3.33 11.71 -6.24
N GLY A 107 3.85 12.95 -6.22
CA GLY A 107 5.08 13.29 -6.93
C GLY A 107 6.35 12.65 -6.36
N GLU A 108 6.35 12.19 -5.10
CA GLU A 108 7.43 11.33 -4.57
C GLU A 108 7.31 9.90 -5.12
N LEU A 109 6.10 9.32 -5.10
CA LEU A 109 5.85 7.99 -5.64
C LEU A 109 6.15 7.91 -7.14
N GLU A 110 5.72 8.90 -7.92
CA GLU A 110 6.00 8.99 -9.35
C GLU A 110 7.51 8.99 -9.65
N ARG A 111 8.29 9.79 -8.91
CA ARG A 111 9.75 9.84 -9.05
C ARG A 111 10.39 8.49 -8.74
N ILE A 112 9.99 7.85 -7.64
CA ILE A 112 10.45 6.49 -7.28
C ILE A 112 10.14 5.49 -8.42
N GLY A 113 8.94 5.58 -9.01
CA GLY A 113 8.54 4.75 -10.14
C GLY A 113 9.37 4.99 -11.41
N LEU A 114 9.79 6.23 -11.67
CA LEU A 114 10.61 6.62 -12.82
C LEU A 114 12.08 6.23 -12.65
N ASP A 115 12.66 6.48 -11.49
CA ASP A 115 14.09 6.20 -11.20
C ASP A 115 14.40 4.71 -11.38
N TYR A 116 13.47 3.83 -11.00
CA TYR A 116 13.61 2.39 -11.24
C TYR A 116 13.68 2.01 -12.73
N LYS A 117 12.93 2.68 -13.62
CA LYS A 117 12.98 2.41 -15.06
C LYS A 117 14.32 2.80 -15.68
N GLY A 118 15.13 3.59 -14.97
CA GLY A 118 16.50 3.98 -15.35
C GLY A 118 17.58 2.93 -15.04
N GLY A 119 17.28 1.86 -14.30
CA GLY A 119 18.17 0.70 -14.13
C GLY A 119 19.19 0.77 -12.99
N GLU A 120 19.17 1.78 -12.11
CA GLU A 120 20.10 1.88 -10.99
C GLU A 120 19.41 1.70 -9.63
N GLY A 121 19.72 0.61 -8.93
CA GLY A 121 19.82 0.46 -7.46
C GLY A 121 18.75 1.02 -6.49
N GLY A 122 17.62 1.53 -6.96
CA GLY A 122 16.62 2.26 -6.16
C GLY A 122 15.44 1.42 -5.69
N VAL A 123 14.70 1.96 -4.72
CA VAL A 123 13.42 1.40 -4.26
C VAL A 123 12.43 1.40 -5.43
N GLN A 124 11.74 0.29 -5.65
CA GLN A 124 10.75 0.15 -6.72
C GLN A 124 9.32 0.29 -6.18
N LEU A 125 8.36 0.79 -6.97
CA LEU A 125 6.94 0.62 -6.63
C LEU A 125 6.48 -0.83 -6.84
N PHE A 126 5.74 -1.40 -5.90
CA PHE A 126 5.25 -2.77 -5.98
C PHE A 126 4.02 -2.88 -6.87
N GLY A 127 4.05 -3.83 -7.81
CA GLY A 127 2.91 -4.29 -8.61
C GLY A 127 1.93 -3.17 -9.02
N PRO A 128 0.69 -3.16 -8.48
CA PRO A 128 -0.37 -2.20 -8.83
C PRO A 128 0.03 -0.71 -8.72
N LEU A 129 0.95 -0.36 -7.81
CA LEU A 129 1.42 1.03 -7.67
C LEU A 129 2.18 1.52 -8.91
N LYS A 130 2.71 0.63 -9.76
CA LYS A 130 3.40 0.99 -11.00
C LYS A 130 2.48 1.60 -12.05
N HIS A 131 1.17 1.49 -11.85
CA HIS A 131 0.12 1.87 -12.80
C HIS A 131 -0.82 2.95 -12.25
N LEU A 132 -0.50 3.54 -11.08
CA LEU A 132 -1.22 4.71 -10.55
C LEU A 132 -0.92 5.98 -11.32
#